data_AF-A0A961E8Z3-F1
#
_entry.id   AF-A0A961E8Z3-F1
#
_cell.length_a   1.000
_cell.length_b   1.000
_cell.length_c   1.000
_cell.angle_alpha   90.00
_cell.angle_beta   90.00
_cell.angle_gamma   90.00
#
_symmetry.space_group_name_H-M   'P 1'
#
loop_
_entity.id
_entity.type
_entity.pdbx_description
1 polymer ?
#
loop_
_entity_poly.entity_id
_entity_poly.type
_entity_poly.pdbx_seq_one_letter_code
_entity_poly.pdbx_strand_id
1 'polypeptide(L)'
;MTASTDSPAYIGIDRENHPAVVAGRRSRELVAARDKDGWVANFAADGSVEDPVGPSMFDPDGTGFHGHEAIAGFWDKSIATTESIDFRFDEEIICGNEVA
;
A
#
# COMPACT_ATOMS: atom_id res chain seq x y z
N MET A 1 -13.89 -16.16 31.48
CA MET A 1 -14.89 -16.20 30.39
C MET A 1 -14.11 -16.03 29.11
N THR A 2 -13.88 -17.13 28.38
CA THR A 2 -13.23 -17.12 27.07
C THR A 2 -14.27 -16.64 26.06
N ALA A 3 -14.02 -15.52 25.38
CA ALA A 3 -14.90 -15.05 24.33
C ALA A 3 -14.94 -16.11 23.21
N SER A 4 -16.14 -16.53 22.82
CA SER A 4 -16.35 -17.47 21.72
C SER A 4 -15.96 -16.81 20.39
N THR A 5 -14.95 -17.37 19.73
CA THR A 5 -14.45 -16.98 18.41
C THR A 5 -15.32 -17.56 17.29
N ASP A 6 -16.60 -17.17 17.22
CA ASP A 6 -17.54 -17.74 16.23
C ASP A 6 -18.22 -16.66 15.36
N SER A 7 -17.64 -15.46 15.31
CA SER A 7 -17.99 -14.45 14.31
C SER A 7 -16.97 -14.52 13.18
N PRO A 8 -17.41 -14.60 11.90
CA PRO A 8 -16.50 -14.55 10.77
C PRO A 8 -15.60 -13.32 10.83
N ALA A 9 -14.34 -13.45 10.40
CA ALA A 9 -13.33 -12.38 10.49
C ALA A 9 -13.73 -11.07 9.77
N TYR A 10 -14.76 -11.10 8.93
CA TYR A 10 -15.30 -9.94 8.23
C TYR A 10 -16.41 -9.19 9.00
N ILE A 11 -16.88 -9.69 10.14
CA ILE A 11 -17.88 -9.00 10.98
C ILE A 11 -17.16 -8.16 12.05
N GLY A 12 -17.55 -6.89 12.17
CA GLY A 12 -17.07 -6.01 13.24
C GLY A 12 -15.62 -5.51 13.07
N ILE A 13 -15.10 -5.49 11.84
CA ILE A 13 -13.77 -4.95 11.53
C ILE A 13 -13.69 -3.49 11.99
N ASP A 14 -12.72 -3.20 12.87
CA ASP A 14 -12.31 -1.84 13.22
C ASP A 14 -11.53 -1.24 12.04
N ARG A 15 -12.26 -0.63 11.09
CA ARG A 15 -11.68 -0.05 9.88
C ARG A 15 -10.68 1.07 10.17
N GLU A 16 -10.93 1.88 11.19
CA GLU A 16 -10.10 3.05 11.49
C GLU A 16 -8.69 2.65 11.91
N ASN A 17 -8.59 1.58 12.70
CA ASN A 17 -7.35 1.07 13.26
C ASN A 17 -6.85 -0.22 12.59
N HIS A 18 -7.55 -0.74 11.56
CA HIS A 18 -7.11 -1.94 10.86
C HIS A 18 -5.72 -1.72 10.25
N PRO A 19 -4.73 -2.60 10.50
CA PRO A 19 -3.35 -2.34 10.12
C PRO A 19 -3.17 -2.09 8.62
N ALA A 20 -3.89 -2.82 7.77
CA ALA A 20 -3.85 -2.63 6.33
C ALA A 20 -4.42 -1.26 5.89
N VAL A 21 -5.52 -0.83 6.51
CA VAL A 21 -6.16 0.47 6.23
C VAL A 21 -5.25 1.61 6.69
N VAL A 22 -4.64 1.47 7.87
CA VAL A 22 -3.68 2.45 8.40
C VAL A 22 -2.46 2.55 7.48
N ALA A 23 -1.90 1.42 7.02
CA ALA A 23 -0.77 1.41 6.10
C ALA A 23 -1.11 2.06 4.74
N GLY A 24 -2.27 1.75 4.18
CA GLY A 24 -2.75 2.34 2.93
C GLY A 24 -3.08 3.84 3.05
N ARG A 25 -3.65 4.28 4.19
CA ARG A 25 -3.87 5.70 4.49
C ARG A 25 -2.55 6.46 4.61
N ARG A 26 -1.60 5.94 5.40
CA ARG A 26 -0.27 6.52 5.57
C ARG A 26 0.48 6.64 4.24
N SER A 27 0.41 5.60 3.39
CA SER A 27 0.97 5.63 2.04
C SER A 27 0.47 6.84 1.22
N ARG A 28 -0.85 7.06 1.19
CA ARG A 28 -1.47 8.19 0.47
C ARG A 28 -1.09 9.54 1.05
N GLU A 29 -1.07 9.67 2.37
CA GLU A 29 -0.66 10.90 3.06
C GLU A 29 0.79 11.27 2.73
N LEU A 30 1.69 10.28 2.67
CA LEU A 30 3.09 10.49 2.33
C LEU A 30 3.28 10.85 0.84
N VAL A 31 2.50 10.25 -0.05
CA VAL A 31 2.46 10.65 -1.48
C VAL A 31 1.99 12.10 -1.61
N ALA A 32 0.91 12.49 -0.93
CA ALA A 32 0.38 13.85 -0.97
C ALA A 32 1.37 14.86 -0.38
N ALA A 33 2.10 14.49 0.68
CA ALA A 33 3.16 15.29 1.29
C ALA A 33 4.47 15.29 0.50
N ARG A 34 4.58 14.51 -0.59
CA ARG A 34 5.80 14.32 -1.39
C ARG A 34 6.98 13.77 -0.56
N ASP A 35 6.69 12.99 0.48
CA ASP A 35 7.67 12.40 1.39
C ASP A 35 8.10 11.01 0.91
N LYS A 36 9.13 10.98 0.05
CA LYS A 36 9.70 9.74 -0.50
C LYS A 36 10.24 8.83 0.60
N ASP A 37 11.02 9.38 1.52
CA ASP A 37 11.73 8.58 2.52
C ASP A 37 10.74 7.95 3.50
N GLY A 38 9.74 8.73 3.93
CA GLY A 38 8.63 8.22 4.72
C GLY A 38 7.83 7.16 3.98
N TRP A 39 7.58 7.34 2.68
CA TRP A 39 6.84 6.37 1.86
C TRP A 39 7.59 5.05 1.72
N VAL A 40 8.89 5.08 1.43
CA VAL A 40 9.74 3.88 1.38
C VAL A 40 9.79 3.18 2.74
N ALA A 41 9.93 3.94 3.83
CA ALA A 41 9.95 3.40 5.19
C ALA A 41 8.60 2.83 5.66
N ASN A 42 7.50 3.09 4.92
CA ASN A 42 6.19 2.49 5.19
C ASN A 42 6.13 1.02 4.74
N PHE A 43 7.02 0.58 3.84
CA PHE A 43 7.13 -0.80 3.42
C PHE A 43 8.03 -1.60 4.36
N ALA A 44 7.76 -2.91 4.50
CA ALA A 44 8.70 -3.84 5.10
C ALA A 44 10.02 -3.88 4.31
N ALA A 45 11.12 -4.29 4.94
CA ALA A 45 12.45 -4.33 4.31
C ALA A 45 12.49 -5.25 3.07
N ASP A 46 11.67 -6.29 3.07
CA ASP A 46 11.44 -7.26 1.99
C ASP A 46 10.11 -7.01 1.25
N GLY A 47 9.48 -5.85 1.46
CA GLY A 47 8.24 -5.47 0.77
C GLY A 47 8.45 -5.23 -0.72
N SER A 48 7.35 -5.20 -1.46
CA SER A 48 7.35 -4.93 -2.90
C SER A 48 6.26 -3.94 -3.30
N VAL A 49 6.45 -3.31 -4.47
CA VAL A 49 5.41 -2.56 -5.17
C VAL A 49 5.33 -2.99 -6.63
N GLU A 50 4.11 -3.16 -7.12
CA GLU A 50 3.78 -3.60 -8.47
C GLU A 50 2.64 -2.73 -9.03
N ASP A 51 3.02 -1.61 -9.65
CA ASP A 51 2.06 -0.66 -10.23
C ASP A 51 2.55 -0.16 -11.61
N PRO A 52 1.99 -0.66 -12.73
CA PRO A 52 0.98 -1.72 -12.81
C PRO A 52 1.56 -3.12 -12.54
N VAL A 53 0.68 -4.08 -12.21
CA VAL A 53 1.04 -5.50 -12.05
C VAL A 53 1.37 -6.12 -13.42
N GLY A 54 2.50 -6.82 -13.51
CA GLY A 54 3.00 -7.44 -14.74
C GLY A 54 3.83 -6.50 -15.63
N PRO A 55 4.23 -6.95 -16.83
CA PRO A 55 5.10 -6.18 -17.73
C PRO A 55 4.57 -4.79 -18.06
N SER A 56 5.41 -3.78 -17.90
CA SER A 56 5.02 -2.37 -18.02
C SER A 56 6.15 -1.46 -18.51
N MET A 57 5.83 -0.16 -18.69
CA MET A 57 6.84 0.87 -18.99
C MET A 57 7.86 1.08 -17.86
N PHE A 58 7.54 0.68 -16.63
CA PHE A 58 8.42 0.84 -15.48
C PHE A 58 9.24 -0.43 -15.20
N ASP A 59 8.67 -1.59 -15.52
CA ASP A 59 9.26 -2.92 -15.34
C ASP A 59 8.89 -3.85 -16.51
N PRO A 60 9.77 -3.97 -17.53
CA PRO A 60 9.51 -4.82 -18.69
C PRO A 60 9.36 -6.32 -18.38
N ASP A 61 9.99 -6.79 -17.31
CA ASP A 61 9.93 -8.21 -16.91
C ASP A 61 8.71 -8.49 -16.03
N GLY A 62 8.09 -7.44 -15.45
CA GLY A 62 6.86 -7.53 -14.66
C GLY A 62 7.05 -8.28 -13.34
N THR A 63 8.25 -8.20 -12.78
CA THR A 63 8.63 -8.87 -11.54
C THR A 63 8.36 -8.04 -10.30
N GLY A 64 8.14 -6.73 -10.44
CA GLY A 64 7.93 -5.79 -9.35
C GLY A 64 9.22 -5.18 -8.80
N PHE A 65 9.05 -4.19 -7.93
CA PHE A 65 10.15 -3.49 -7.27
C PHE A 65 10.28 -3.99 -5.83
N HIS A 66 11.27 -4.84 -5.58
CA HIS A 66 11.46 -5.54 -4.29
C HIS A 66 12.54 -4.88 -3.42
N GLY A 67 12.20 -4.66 -2.16
CA GLY A 67 13.07 -4.02 -1.18
C GLY A 67 13.15 -2.50 -1.35
N HIS A 68 13.58 -1.82 -0.29
CA HIS A 68 13.55 -0.36 -0.19
C HIS A 68 14.28 0.38 -1.32
N GLU A 69 15.40 -0.15 -1.81
CA GLU A 69 16.13 0.46 -2.91
C GLU A 69 15.34 0.45 -4.22
N ALA A 70 14.75 -0.69 -4.58
CA ALA A 70 13.96 -0.79 -5.81
C ALA A 70 12.66 0.03 -5.69
N ILE A 71 12.01 0.01 -4.52
CA ILE A 71 10.81 0.81 -4.23
C ILE A 71 11.12 2.31 -4.33
N ALA A 72 12.28 2.76 -3.83
CA ALA A 72 12.73 4.14 -4.01
C ALA A 72 12.94 4.49 -5.49
N GLY A 73 13.44 3.55 -6.28
CA GLY A 73 13.56 3.69 -7.74
C GLY A 73 12.21 3.76 -8.45
N PHE A 74 11.21 3.02 -7.99
CA PHE A 74 9.83 3.13 -8.48
C PHE A 74 9.29 4.54 -8.25
N TRP A 75 9.43 5.07 -7.03
CA TRP A 75 8.98 6.43 -6.70
C TRP A 75 9.52 7.47 -7.69
N ASP A 76 10.82 7.41 -8.00
CA ASP A 76 11.45 8.38 -8.92
C ASP A 76 10.90 8.28 -10.36
N LYS A 77 10.56 7.08 -10.80
CA LYS A 77 10.04 6.81 -12.15
C LYS A 77 8.57 7.16 -12.30
N SER A 78 7.76 6.99 -11.25
CA SER A 78 6.31 7.14 -11.29
C SER A 78 5.85 8.39 -10.52
N ILE A 79 5.85 8.33 -9.20
CA ILE A 79 5.25 9.33 -8.32
C ILE A 79 5.96 10.68 -8.46
N ALA A 80 7.30 10.69 -8.47
CA ALA A 80 8.09 11.92 -8.52
C ALA A 80 7.84 12.74 -9.79
N THR A 81 7.44 12.09 -10.89
CA THR A 81 7.18 12.73 -12.19
C THR A 81 5.86 13.50 -12.24
N THR A 82 5.00 13.31 -11.24
CA THR A 82 3.72 14.02 -11.10
C THR A 82 3.83 15.22 -10.16
N GLU A 83 2.99 16.22 -10.37
CA GLU A 83 2.88 17.38 -9.46
C GLU A 83 2.00 17.08 -8.23
N SER A 84 0.92 16.31 -8.44
CA SER A 84 -0.02 15.91 -7.41
C SER A 84 -0.75 14.62 -7.80
N ILE A 85 -1.11 13.81 -6.81
CA ILE A 85 -1.92 12.60 -6.99
C ILE A 85 -3.12 12.68 -6.03
N ASP A 86 -4.33 12.50 -6.56
CA ASP A 86 -5.58 12.44 -5.79
C ASP A 86 -6.12 11.01 -5.83
N PHE A 87 -6.44 10.46 -4.65
CA PHE A 87 -6.93 9.08 -4.50
C PHE A 87 -8.42 9.11 -4.17
N ARG A 88 -9.24 8.50 -5.04
CA ARG A 88 -10.69 8.36 -4.83
C ARG A 88 -11.06 6.89 -4.80
N PHE A 89 -11.73 6.48 -3.73
CA PHE A 89 -12.16 5.11 -3.51
C PHE A 89 -13.68 5.06 -3.53
N ASP A 90 -14.24 4.17 -4.34
CA ASP A 90 -15.67 3.86 -4.30
C ASP A 90 -15.97 2.84 -3.18
N GLU A 91 -15.06 1.86 -3.00
CA GLU A 91 -15.16 0.79 -2.02
C GLU A 91 -13.79 0.53 -1.36
N GLU A 92 -13.80 -0.04 -0.16
CA GLU A 92 -12.62 -0.52 0.57
C GLU A 92 -12.95 -1.91 1.12
N ILE A 93 -12.24 -2.94 0.63
CA ILE A 93 -12.52 -4.35 0.93
C ILE A 93 -11.40 -4.89 1.83
N ILE A 94 -11.75 -5.26 3.06
CA ILE A 94 -10.79 -5.76 4.05
C ILE A 94 -10.94 -7.27 4.18
N CYS A 95 -9.83 -8.00 4.08
CA CYS A 95 -9.77 -9.45 4.23
C CYS A 95 -8.50 -9.86 4.98
N GLY A 96 -8.64 -10.37 6.21
CA GLY A 96 -7.48 -10.71 7.02
C GLY A 96 -6.59 -9.50 7.30
N ASN A 97 -5.31 -9.55 6.93
CA ASN A 97 -4.36 -8.44 7.08
C ASN A 97 -4.21 -7.60 5.81
N GLU A 98 -5.14 -7.73 4.86
CA GLU A 98 -5.09 -7.09 3.55
C GLU A 98 -6.27 -6.13 3.36
N VAL A 99 -6.07 -5.11 2.53
CA VAL A 99 -7.11 -4.18 2.07
C VAL A 99 -6.93 -3.92 0.58
N ALA A 100 -8.04 -3.84 -0.14
CA ALA A 100 -8.11 -3.49 -1.57
C ALA A 100 -9.06 -2.30 -1.77
#